data_AF-A0A3Q0NGA3-F1
#
_entry.id   AF-A0A3Q0NGA3-F1
#
_cell.length_a   1.000
_cell.length_b   1.000
_cell.length_c   1.000
_cell.angle_alpha   90.00
_cell.angle_beta   90.00
_cell.angle_gamma   90.00
#
_symmetry.space_group_name_H-M   'P 1'
#
loop_
_entity.id
_entity.type
_entity.pdbx_description
1 polymer ?
#
loop_
_entity_poly.entity_id
_entity_poly.type
_entity_poly.pdbx_seq_one_letter_code
_entity_poly.pdbx_strand_id
1 'polypeptide(L)'
;MKKGILLSILLALVLVISACGESAEEKAAKTPQGKFVQTMKNGMNVPDQYTYTTSFAVNDINVSSTDPSAQTMGILKDIKLSVTTSTDKKANKSEAKFNVTSTNNLLPISMDLDFLVDSKTGNAYIPLKTIVEPDASLLSYLDQATGGMWSKINTDYPDLKNKYLSTEELTSSLTDQPEAKTAVNTKEIEAASKDLNKKAIKLTDTYFTGLEKDRFKEADDGTVSVTIKNADIANLMNQVAKLMDDEKVKADFKVIAESQGSDAVTDFDSTYAEMKSSLTDAAKELKENKTYLISNKLTVKSGKENSLDTLTLQTKIEDKSDASAPESISFTVKTKAEEFVPIEDFPTKDEVISSEELNKIITDITRKMYGDMDISGTNY
;
A
#
# COMPACT_ATOMS: atom_id res chain seq x y z
N MET A 1 -24.36 67.95 10.49
CA MET A 1 -23.24 67.06 10.90
C MET A 1 -23.68 65.68 11.46
N LYS A 2 -24.82 65.09 11.08
CA LYS A 2 -25.25 63.75 11.57
C LYS A 2 -25.51 62.68 10.49
N LYS A 3 -25.40 62.99 9.20
CA LYS A 3 -25.52 62.01 8.09
C LYS A 3 -24.18 61.48 7.57
N GLY A 4 -23.07 62.18 7.84
CA GLY A 4 -21.72 61.74 7.47
C GLY A 4 -21.12 60.68 8.41
N ILE A 5 -21.52 60.68 9.69
CA ILE A 5 -21.02 59.73 10.71
C ILE A 5 -21.65 58.34 10.51
N LEU A 6 -22.92 58.26 10.09
CA LEU A 6 -23.56 56.99 9.75
C LEU A 6 -22.99 56.36 8.48
N LEU A 7 -22.64 57.17 7.46
CA LEU A 7 -22.03 56.67 6.23
C LEU A 7 -20.58 56.19 6.47
N SER A 8 -19.82 56.85 7.33
CA SER A 8 -18.45 56.46 7.69
C SER A 8 -18.40 55.27 8.66
N ILE A 9 -19.42 55.07 9.49
CA ILE A 9 -19.58 53.85 10.30
C ILE A 9 -20.03 52.66 9.43
N LEU A 10 -20.89 52.87 8.42
CA LEU A 10 -21.26 51.82 7.45
C LEU A 10 -20.06 51.45 6.56
N LEU A 11 -19.26 52.43 6.13
CA LEU A 11 -18.04 52.20 5.35
C LEU A 11 -16.95 51.51 6.19
N ALA A 12 -16.83 51.84 7.47
CA ALA A 12 -15.93 51.17 8.41
C ALA A 12 -16.40 49.73 8.72
N LEU A 13 -17.71 49.46 8.81
CA LEU A 13 -18.26 48.11 8.98
C LEU A 13 -18.11 47.26 7.71
N VAL A 14 -18.26 47.83 6.51
CA VAL A 14 -17.98 47.14 5.24
C VAL A 14 -16.49 46.86 5.07
N LEU A 15 -15.61 47.78 5.51
CA LEU A 15 -14.17 47.58 5.51
C LEU A 15 -13.69 46.54 6.54
N VAL A 16 -14.35 46.44 7.70
CA VAL A 16 -14.08 45.41 8.72
C VAL A 16 -14.55 44.02 8.28
N ILE A 17 -15.61 43.91 7.46
CA ILE A 17 -16.02 42.63 6.85
C ILE A 17 -15.09 42.23 5.69
N SER A 18 -14.48 43.17 4.98
CA SER A 18 -13.44 42.88 3.97
C SER A 18 -12.03 42.68 4.54
N ALA A 19 -11.84 42.86 5.86
CA ALA A 19 -10.55 42.76 6.56
C ALA A 19 -10.46 41.56 7.53
N CYS A 20 -11.42 40.64 7.53
CA CYS A 20 -11.12 39.21 7.72
C CYS A 20 -10.54 38.69 6.40
N GLY A 21 -9.39 39.26 6.01
CA GLY A 21 -8.69 38.86 4.80
C GLY A 21 -8.23 37.44 5.02
N GLU A 22 -8.87 36.50 4.33
CA GLU A 22 -8.43 35.11 4.31
C GLU A 22 -6.93 35.06 4.14
N SER A 23 -6.27 34.29 5.01
CA SER A 23 -4.82 34.12 4.94
C SER A 23 -4.44 33.65 3.53
N ALA A 24 -3.18 33.87 3.12
CA ALA A 24 -2.73 33.35 1.83
C ALA A 24 -2.96 31.83 1.71
N GLU A 25 -2.93 31.12 2.85
CA GLU A 25 -3.24 29.70 2.98
C GLU A 25 -4.73 29.41 2.78
N GLU A 26 -5.63 30.21 3.36
CA GLU A 26 -7.09 30.09 3.17
C GLU A 26 -7.51 30.41 1.73
N LYS A 27 -6.87 31.39 1.08
CA LYS A 27 -7.10 31.70 -0.34
C LYS A 27 -6.56 30.61 -1.27
N ALA A 28 -5.39 30.05 -0.95
CA ALA A 28 -4.83 28.93 -1.70
C ALA A 28 -5.73 27.70 -1.59
N ALA A 29 -6.21 27.37 -0.39
CA ALA A 29 -7.11 26.26 -0.08
C ALA A 29 -8.47 26.31 -0.80
N LYS A 30 -8.86 27.47 -1.36
CA LYS A 30 -10.10 27.60 -2.16
C LYS A 30 -9.94 27.25 -3.63
N THR A 31 -8.71 27.20 -4.14
CA THR A 31 -8.46 26.78 -5.53
C THR A 31 -8.51 25.25 -5.65
N PRO A 32 -8.86 24.67 -6.81
CA PRO A 32 -8.80 23.22 -7.00
C PRO A 32 -7.45 22.62 -6.60
N GLN A 33 -6.34 23.26 -7.00
CA GLN A 33 -4.99 22.84 -6.60
C GLN A 33 -4.80 22.87 -5.07
N GLY A 34 -5.19 23.94 -4.39
CA GLY A 34 -5.02 24.03 -2.95
C GLY A 34 -5.90 23.03 -2.19
N LYS A 35 -7.16 22.82 -2.62
CA LYS A 35 -8.03 21.76 -2.09
C LYS A 35 -7.39 20.39 -2.26
N PHE A 36 -6.84 20.11 -3.44
CA PHE A 36 -6.15 18.86 -3.75
C PHE A 36 -4.96 18.63 -2.80
N VAL A 37 -4.05 19.61 -2.73
CA VAL A 37 -2.84 19.56 -1.90
C VAL A 37 -3.20 19.41 -0.42
N GLN A 38 -4.18 20.16 0.07
CA GLN A 38 -4.63 20.09 1.46
C GLN A 38 -5.24 18.72 1.78
N THR A 39 -6.07 18.18 0.90
CA THR A 39 -6.67 16.85 1.08
C THR A 39 -5.60 15.76 1.13
N MET A 40 -4.60 15.82 0.24
CA MET A 40 -3.46 14.89 0.27
C MET A 40 -2.65 15.00 1.58
N LYS A 41 -2.34 16.24 2.02
CA LYS A 41 -1.65 16.48 3.30
C LYS A 41 -2.42 15.92 4.50
N ASN A 42 -3.73 16.11 4.52
CA ASN A 42 -4.58 15.61 5.59
C ASN A 42 -4.68 14.08 5.55
N GLY A 43 -4.69 13.47 4.36
CA GLY A 43 -4.60 12.02 4.18
C GLY A 43 -3.30 11.39 4.71
N MET A 44 -2.22 12.17 4.83
CA MET A 44 -0.96 11.72 5.46
C MET A 44 -0.90 12.01 6.97
N ASN A 45 -1.84 12.82 7.49
CA ASN A 45 -1.98 13.18 8.90
C ASN A 45 -3.27 12.56 9.47
N VAL A 46 -3.38 11.25 9.33
CA VAL A 46 -4.55 10.48 9.77
C VAL A 46 -4.74 10.54 11.29
N PRO A 47 -5.99 10.45 11.79
CA PRO A 47 -6.29 10.43 13.22
C PRO A 47 -5.65 9.23 13.96
N ASP A 48 -5.83 9.15 15.28
CA ASP A 48 -5.30 8.06 16.10
C ASP A 48 -5.95 6.70 15.76
N GLN A 49 -7.20 6.73 15.32
CA GLN A 49 -7.97 5.57 14.87
C GLN A 49 -8.47 5.84 13.45
N TYR A 50 -8.16 4.95 12.52
CA TYR A 50 -8.60 5.07 11.14
C TYR A 50 -8.68 3.70 10.46
N THR A 51 -9.53 3.61 9.43
CA THR A 51 -9.60 2.45 8.54
C THR A 51 -9.62 2.93 7.09
N TYR A 52 -8.79 2.30 6.25
CA TYR A 52 -8.78 2.51 4.81
C TYR A 52 -8.87 1.19 4.07
N THR A 53 -9.67 1.16 3.01
CA THR A 53 -9.63 0.07 2.02
C THR A 53 -8.93 0.55 0.76
N THR A 54 -7.87 -0.14 0.37
CA THR A 54 -7.17 0.07 -0.91
C THR A 54 -7.46 -1.09 -1.85
N SER A 55 -8.04 -0.81 -3.01
CA SER A 55 -8.30 -1.80 -4.05
C SER A 55 -7.45 -1.55 -5.29
N PHE A 56 -6.96 -2.62 -5.91
CA PHE A 56 -6.32 -2.62 -7.21
C PHE A 56 -7.14 -3.47 -8.19
N ALA A 57 -7.32 -2.96 -9.40
CA ALA A 57 -7.93 -3.69 -10.50
C ALA A 57 -7.26 -3.30 -11.83
N VAL A 58 -7.06 -4.28 -12.69
CA VAL A 58 -6.72 -4.03 -14.09
C VAL A 58 -8.01 -3.71 -14.84
N ASN A 59 -8.07 -2.53 -15.45
CA ASN A 59 -9.26 -2.09 -16.17
C ASN A 59 -9.29 -2.64 -17.59
N ASP A 60 -8.14 -2.66 -18.26
CA ASP A 60 -8.02 -3.09 -19.63
C ASP A 60 -6.58 -3.51 -19.98
N ILE A 61 -6.46 -4.45 -20.91
CA ILE A 61 -5.21 -4.92 -21.51
C ILE A 61 -5.46 -5.09 -22.99
N ASN A 62 -4.64 -4.40 -23.79
CA ASN A 62 -4.57 -4.53 -25.23
C ASN A 62 -3.18 -5.05 -25.61
N VAL A 63 -3.11 -6.30 -26.05
CA VAL A 63 -1.91 -6.93 -26.61
C VAL A 63 -2.31 -7.68 -27.87
N SER A 64 -1.37 -7.94 -28.76
CA SER A 64 -1.70 -8.69 -29.98
C SER A 64 -2.31 -10.04 -29.66
N SER A 65 -3.41 -10.40 -30.31
CA SER A 65 -4.03 -11.74 -30.17
C SER A 65 -3.11 -12.89 -30.64
N THR A 66 -2.05 -12.57 -31.39
CA THR A 66 -1.02 -13.54 -31.78
C THR A 66 0.08 -13.69 -30.73
N ASP A 67 0.10 -12.85 -29.69
CA ASP A 67 1.04 -12.98 -28.59
C ASP A 67 0.64 -14.19 -27.72
N PRO A 68 1.54 -15.18 -27.51
CA PRO A 68 1.26 -16.34 -26.67
C PRO A 68 0.85 -16.01 -25.22
N SER A 69 1.24 -14.84 -24.72
CA SER A 69 0.92 -14.37 -23.37
C SER A 69 -0.45 -13.70 -23.26
N ALA A 70 -1.11 -13.37 -24.38
CA ALA A 70 -2.38 -12.62 -24.39
C ALA A 70 -3.48 -13.28 -23.55
N GLN A 71 -3.54 -14.62 -23.56
CA GLN A 71 -4.49 -15.37 -22.75
C GLN A 71 -4.20 -15.21 -21.26
N THR A 72 -2.94 -15.37 -20.84
CA THR A 72 -2.50 -15.22 -19.44
C THR A 72 -2.68 -13.79 -18.95
N MET A 73 -2.34 -12.81 -19.79
CA MET A 73 -2.56 -11.39 -19.48
C MET A 73 -4.06 -11.08 -19.35
N GLY A 74 -4.91 -11.71 -20.16
CA GLY A 74 -6.36 -11.58 -20.08
C GLY A 74 -6.92 -11.93 -18.69
N ILE A 75 -6.34 -12.92 -18.00
CA ILE A 75 -6.72 -13.33 -16.64
C ILE A 75 -6.55 -12.19 -15.64
N LEU A 76 -5.55 -11.33 -15.81
CA LEU A 76 -5.26 -10.22 -14.88
C LEU A 76 -6.42 -9.24 -14.74
N LYS A 77 -7.30 -9.12 -15.76
CA LYS A 77 -8.50 -8.26 -15.71
C LYS A 77 -9.58 -8.80 -14.77
N ASP A 78 -9.58 -10.11 -14.55
CA ASP A 78 -10.53 -10.76 -13.66
C ASP A 78 -10.03 -10.80 -12.21
N ILE A 79 -8.74 -10.51 -11.99
CA ILE A 79 -8.13 -10.44 -10.65
C ILE A 79 -8.43 -9.08 -10.00
N LYS A 80 -9.00 -9.11 -8.80
CA LYS A 80 -9.22 -7.98 -7.93
C LYS A 80 -8.46 -8.19 -6.64
N LEU A 81 -7.68 -7.18 -6.26
CA LEU A 81 -6.96 -7.16 -5.00
C LEU A 81 -7.58 -6.06 -4.14
N SER A 82 -7.83 -6.33 -2.86
CA SER A 82 -8.17 -5.30 -1.90
C SER A 82 -7.50 -5.55 -0.57
N VAL A 83 -7.08 -4.48 0.09
CA VAL A 83 -6.49 -4.51 1.42
C VAL A 83 -7.24 -3.53 2.27
N THR A 84 -7.83 -3.99 3.36
CA THR A 84 -8.43 -3.12 4.38
C THR A 84 -7.51 -3.06 5.57
N THR A 85 -7.03 -1.88 5.91
CA THR A 85 -6.16 -1.67 7.06
C THR A 85 -6.86 -0.80 8.08
N SER A 86 -7.01 -1.33 9.29
CA SER A 86 -7.45 -0.60 10.48
C SER A 86 -6.25 -0.37 11.40
N THR A 87 -6.12 0.82 11.95
CA THR A 87 -5.02 1.16 12.87
C THR A 87 -5.55 1.90 14.09
N ASP A 88 -5.09 1.50 15.27
CA ASP A 88 -5.23 2.21 16.54
C ASP A 88 -3.84 2.54 17.09
N LYS A 89 -3.41 3.79 16.90
CA LYS A 89 -2.09 4.28 17.32
C LYS A 89 -1.92 4.30 18.83
N LYS A 90 -3.01 4.45 19.61
CA LYS A 90 -2.92 4.48 21.08
C LYS A 90 -2.76 3.08 21.65
N ALA A 91 -3.46 2.11 21.07
CA ALA A 91 -3.35 0.71 21.44
C ALA A 91 -2.10 0.04 20.84
N ASN A 92 -1.39 0.69 19.90
CA ASN A 92 -0.31 0.11 19.11
C ASN A 92 -0.75 -1.15 18.34
N LYS A 93 -1.98 -1.13 17.83
CA LYS A 93 -2.56 -2.24 17.07
C LYS A 93 -2.84 -1.82 15.65
N SER A 94 -2.62 -2.73 14.71
CA SER A 94 -3.17 -2.64 13.36
C SER A 94 -3.71 -3.99 12.93
N GLU A 95 -4.72 -3.98 12.07
CA GLU A 95 -5.22 -5.17 11.38
C GLU A 95 -5.21 -4.90 9.88
N ALA A 96 -4.68 -5.83 9.09
CA ALA A 96 -4.73 -5.78 7.64
C ALA A 96 -5.44 -7.02 7.10
N LYS A 97 -6.51 -6.80 6.33
CA LYS A 97 -7.28 -7.85 5.66
C LYS A 97 -7.04 -7.77 4.17
N PHE A 98 -6.35 -8.76 3.62
CA PHE A 98 -6.04 -8.88 2.21
C PHE A 98 -7.04 -9.82 1.57
N ASN A 99 -7.75 -9.33 0.57
CA ASN A 99 -8.65 -10.11 -0.25
C ASN A 99 -8.12 -10.14 -1.70
N VAL A 100 -7.97 -11.34 -2.24
CA VAL A 100 -7.65 -11.59 -3.64
C VAL A 100 -8.76 -12.43 -4.24
N THR A 101 -9.42 -11.91 -5.27
CA THR A 101 -10.47 -12.65 -5.97
C THR A 101 -10.21 -12.66 -7.47
N SER A 102 -10.54 -13.77 -8.12
CA SER A 102 -10.50 -13.93 -9.56
C SER A 102 -11.77 -14.64 -10.01
N THR A 103 -12.51 -14.01 -10.92
CA THR A 103 -13.70 -14.62 -11.53
C THR A 103 -13.38 -15.42 -12.78
N ASN A 104 -12.10 -15.61 -13.11
CA ASN A 104 -11.68 -16.34 -14.30
C ASN A 104 -11.83 -17.86 -14.10
N ASN A 105 -12.43 -18.55 -15.08
CA ASN A 105 -12.65 -20.01 -14.98
C ASN A 105 -11.36 -20.84 -14.94
N LEU A 106 -10.22 -20.32 -15.43
CA LEU A 106 -8.93 -21.02 -15.40
C LEU A 106 -8.18 -20.82 -14.08
N LEU A 107 -8.49 -19.74 -13.35
CA LEU A 107 -7.91 -19.43 -12.06
C LEU A 107 -9.00 -18.84 -11.14
N PRO A 108 -10.02 -19.63 -10.74
CA PRO A 108 -11.06 -19.16 -9.84
C PRO A 108 -10.52 -19.19 -8.42
N ILE A 109 -9.86 -18.10 -8.03
CA ILE A 109 -9.30 -17.96 -6.69
C ILE A 109 -10.12 -16.96 -5.88
N SER A 110 -10.31 -17.27 -4.62
CA SER A 110 -10.77 -16.34 -3.61
C SER A 110 -9.91 -16.64 -2.38
N MET A 111 -9.22 -15.62 -1.88
CA MET A 111 -8.28 -15.74 -0.78
C MET A 111 -8.46 -14.55 0.14
N ASP A 112 -8.68 -14.84 1.41
CA ASP A 112 -8.70 -13.87 2.49
C ASP A 112 -7.53 -14.16 3.43
N LEU A 113 -6.66 -13.17 3.65
CA LEU A 113 -5.54 -13.26 4.57
C LEU A 113 -5.61 -12.09 5.54
N ASP A 114 -5.69 -12.42 6.82
CA ASP A 114 -5.78 -11.44 7.90
C ASP A 114 -4.45 -11.40 8.66
N PHE A 115 -4.04 -10.19 9.06
CA PHE A 115 -2.81 -9.96 9.81
C PHE A 115 -3.11 -9.01 10.97
N LEU A 116 -2.92 -9.49 12.19
CA LEU A 116 -2.93 -8.64 13.39
C LEU A 116 -1.51 -8.22 13.71
N VAL A 117 -1.22 -6.92 13.68
CA VAL A 117 0.13 -6.37 13.84
C VAL A 117 0.23 -5.61 15.16
N ASP A 118 1.15 -6.06 16.01
CA ASP A 118 1.60 -5.30 17.17
C ASP A 118 2.61 -4.26 16.72
N SER A 119 2.17 -3.01 16.62
CA SER A 119 3.02 -1.90 16.16
C SER A 119 4.12 -1.55 17.17
N LYS A 120 4.02 -2.03 18.41
CA LYS A 120 5.05 -1.86 19.43
C LYS A 120 6.16 -2.90 19.30
N THR A 121 5.85 -4.14 18.96
CA THR A 121 6.88 -5.19 18.83
C THR A 121 7.31 -5.44 17.40
N GLY A 122 6.50 -5.03 16.42
CA GLY A 122 6.67 -5.38 15.01
C GLY A 122 6.17 -6.78 14.67
N ASN A 123 5.71 -7.57 15.65
CA ASN A 123 5.22 -8.92 15.43
C ASN A 123 3.85 -8.89 14.73
N ALA A 124 3.68 -9.75 13.73
CA ALA A 124 2.40 -9.98 13.08
C ALA A 124 1.90 -11.40 13.37
N TYR A 125 0.60 -11.50 13.63
CA TYR A 125 -0.11 -12.75 13.87
C TYR A 125 -1.06 -13.03 12.69
N ILE A 126 -0.93 -14.20 12.11
CA ILE A 126 -1.70 -14.67 10.95
C ILE A 126 -2.64 -15.77 11.45
N PRO A 127 -3.97 -15.56 11.46
CA PRO A 127 -4.91 -16.61 11.81
C PRO A 127 -4.76 -17.78 10.84
N LEU A 128 -4.51 -18.99 11.36
CA LEU A 128 -4.36 -20.17 10.52
C LEU A 128 -5.69 -20.61 9.91
N LYS A 129 -6.83 -20.16 10.45
CA LYS A 129 -8.16 -20.48 9.92
C LYS A 129 -8.27 -20.31 8.42
N THR A 130 -7.85 -19.16 7.89
CA THR A 130 -8.00 -18.87 6.46
C THR A 130 -7.03 -19.65 5.58
N ILE A 131 -5.98 -20.21 6.19
CA ILE A 131 -4.97 -21.05 5.53
C ILE A 131 -5.40 -22.52 5.53
N VAL A 132 -5.89 -23.05 6.66
CA VAL A 132 -6.26 -24.47 6.81
C VAL A 132 -7.72 -24.79 6.47
N GLU A 133 -8.59 -23.79 6.50
CA GLU A 133 -9.98 -23.85 6.03
C GLU A 133 -10.23 -22.77 4.95
N PRO A 134 -9.53 -22.83 3.79
CA PRO A 134 -9.79 -21.89 2.70
C PRO A 134 -11.18 -22.16 2.10
N ASP A 135 -11.67 -21.24 1.27
CA ASP A 135 -12.94 -21.48 0.58
C ASP A 135 -12.90 -22.71 -0.34
N ALA A 136 -14.07 -23.24 -0.69
CA ALA A 136 -14.18 -24.49 -1.44
C ALA A 136 -13.49 -24.46 -2.82
N SER A 137 -13.42 -23.28 -3.46
CA SER A 137 -12.78 -23.16 -4.77
C SER A 137 -11.26 -23.26 -4.65
N LEU A 138 -10.68 -22.53 -3.70
CA LEU A 138 -9.25 -22.59 -3.41
C LEU A 138 -8.86 -23.96 -2.86
N LEU A 139 -9.65 -24.54 -1.95
CA LEU A 139 -9.41 -25.87 -1.41
C LEU A 139 -9.37 -26.92 -2.53
N SER A 140 -10.34 -26.92 -3.44
CA SER A 140 -10.38 -27.85 -4.55
C SER A 140 -9.15 -27.72 -5.46
N TYR A 141 -8.71 -26.49 -5.74
CA TYR A 141 -7.51 -26.25 -6.55
C TYR A 141 -6.24 -26.73 -5.84
N LEU A 142 -6.08 -26.36 -4.56
CA LEU A 142 -4.95 -26.75 -3.73
C LEU A 142 -4.87 -28.27 -3.57
N ASP A 143 -5.99 -28.95 -3.32
CA ASP A 143 -6.04 -30.41 -3.23
C ASP A 143 -5.74 -31.10 -4.55
N GLN A 144 -6.19 -30.54 -5.69
CA GLN A 144 -5.81 -31.06 -6.99
C GLN A 144 -4.29 -30.99 -7.23
N ALA A 145 -3.67 -29.87 -6.84
CA ALA A 145 -2.22 -29.66 -6.97
C ALA A 145 -1.40 -30.50 -5.98
N THR A 146 -1.95 -30.78 -4.79
CA THR A 146 -1.25 -31.42 -3.67
C THR A 146 -1.82 -32.80 -3.31
N GLY A 147 -2.53 -33.47 -4.22
CA GLY A 147 -3.09 -34.80 -3.99
C GLY A 147 -4.01 -34.92 -2.76
N GLY A 148 -4.64 -33.83 -2.31
CA GLY A 148 -5.52 -33.80 -1.13
C GLY A 148 -4.85 -33.39 0.19
N MET A 149 -3.63 -32.84 0.17
CA MET A 149 -2.87 -32.53 1.39
C MET A 149 -3.56 -31.48 2.26
N TRP A 150 -4.17 -30.46 1.66
CA TRP A 150 -4.82 -29.38 2.39
C TRP A 150 -6.07 -29.88 3.12
N SER A 151 -6.91 -30.68 2.46
CA SER A 151 -8.02 -31.38 3.13
C SER A 151 -7.54 -32.28 4.27
N LYS A 152 -6.38 -32.94 4.11
CA LYS A 152 -5.82 -33.82 5.14
C LYS A 152 -5.32 -33.05 6.37
N ILE A 153 -4.72 -31.88 6.19
CA ILE A 153 -4.33 -30.97 7.29
C ILE A 153 -5.54 -30.65 8.17
N ASN A 154 -6.63 -30.16 7.56
CA ASN A 154 -7.82 -29.79 8.30
C ASN A 154 -8.48 -30.99 9.01
N THR A 155 -8.46 -32.16 8.38
CA THR A 155 -9.06 -33.38 8.95
C THR A 155 -8.26 -33.92 10.14
N ASP A 156 -6.93 -33.98 10.03
CA ASP A 156 -6.07 -34.58 11.07
C ASP A 156 -5.77 -33.60 12.21
N TYR A 157 -5.79 -32.30 11.94
CA TYR A 157 -5.48 -31.25 12.91
C TYR A 157 -6.55 -30.13 12.90
N PRO A 158 -7.82 -30.46 13.25
CA PRO A 158 -8.94 -29.52 13.16
C PRO A 158 -8.81 -28.30 14.09
N ASP A 159 -7.97 -28.38 15.11
CA ASP A 159 -7.75 -27.28 16.06
C ASP A 159 -6.84 -26.18 15.50
N LEU A 160 -6.12 -26.42 14.39
CA LEU A 160 -5.25 -25.42 13.75
C LEU A 160 -6.01 -24.15 13.37
N LYS A 161 -7.30 -24.25 13.04
CA LYS A 161 -8.11 -23.08 12.71
C LYS A 161 -8.30 -22.10 13.86
N ASN A 162 -8.06 -22.54 15.09
CA ASN A 162 -8.14 -21.68 16.28
C ASN A 162 -6.76 -21.13 16.67
N LYS A 163 -5.72 -21.38 15.86
CA LYS A 163 -4.35 -20.98 16.12
C LYS A 163 -3.92 -19.83 15.21
N TYR A 164 -2.85 -19.17 15.61
CA TYR A 164 -2.17 -18.11 14.88
C TYR A 164 -0.72 -18.51 14.64
N LEU A 165 -0.22 -18.13 13.48
CA LEU A 165 1.20 -18.14 13.18
C LEU A 165 1.77 -16.75 13.45
N SER A 166 2.88 -16.64 14.19
CA SER A 166 3.55 -15.36 14.39
C SER A 166 4.77 -15.22 13.47
N THR A 167 5.09 -14.00 13.07
CA THR A 167 6.31 -13.71 12.30
C THR A 167 7.59 -13.99 13.08
N GLU A 168 7.54 -13.86 14.41
CA GLU A 168 8.62 -14.26 15.33
C GLU A 168 8.92 -15.77 15.22
N GLU A 169 7.88 -16.61 15.27
CA GLU A 169 8.03 -18.06 15.11
C GLU A 169 8.54 -18.41 13.69
N LEU A 170 7.99 -17.78 12.64
CA LEU A 170 8.43 -17.98 11.26
C LEU A 170 9.93 -17.68 11.06
N THR A 171 10.41 -16.53 11.53
CA THR A 171 11.80 -16.09 11.32
C THR A 171 12.79 -17.04 11.99
N SER A 172 12.46 -17.53 13.19
CA SER A 172 13.27 -18.51 13.91
C SER A 172 13.42 -19.84 13.16
N SER A 173 12.41 -20.22 12.36
CA SER A 173 12.39 -21.49 11.62
C SER A 173 13.15 -21.46 10.30
N LEU A 174 13.22 -20.29 9.64
CA LEU A 174 13.82 -20.15 8.31
C LEU A 174 15.34 -19.91 8.37
N THR A 175 15.83 -19.36 9.48
CA THR A 175 17.22 -18.90 9.58
C THR A 175 18.14 -19.86 10.35
N ASP A 176 17.59 -20.87 11.06
CA ASP A 176 18.32 -21.70 12.05
C ASP A 176 19.14 -20.87 13.08
N GLN A 177 18.87 -19.56 13.15
CA GLN A 177 19.55 -18.59 13.99
C GLN A 177 18.54 -18.13 15.04
N PRO A 178 18.86 -18.20 16.34
CA PRO A 178 18.08 -17.47 17.32
C PRO A 178 18.18 -15.98 16.97
N GLU A 179 17.03 -15.30 16.93
CA GLU A 179 16.97 -13.87 16.64
C GLU A 179 18.06 -13.10 17.38
N ALA A 180 18.64 -12.09 16.71
CA ALA A 180 19.33 -11.04 17.41
C ALA A 180 18.34 -10.40 18.39
N LYS A 181 18.50 -10.68 19.70
CA LYS A 181 17.75 -10.09 20.82
C LYS A 181 17.99 -8.58 20.99
N THR A 182 18.18 -7.84 19.91
CA THR A 182 18.13 -6.38 19.96
C THR A 182 16.67 -6.00 20.08
N ALA A 183 16.24 -5.70 21.31
CA ALA A 183 14.95 -5.08 21.55
C ALA A 183 14.80 -3.89 20.59
N VAL A 184 13.81 -4.00 19.70
CA VAL A 184 13.47 -2.98 18.72
C VAL A 184 13.28 -1.65 19.46
N ASN A 185 14.12 -0.64 19.18
CA ASN A 185 14.00 0.67 19.81
C ASN A 185 12.83 1.44 19.20
N THR A 186 11.63 1.09 19.64
CA THR A 186 10.34 1.65 19.19
C THR A 186 10.33 3.17 19.13
N LYS A 187 10.97 3.86 20.09
CA LYS A 187 11.03 5.33 20.10
C LYS A 187 11.86 5.91 18.96
N GLU A 188 12.98 5.27 18.61
CA GLU A 188 13.81 5.68 17.49
C GLU A 188 13.09 5.44 16.16
N ILE A 189 12.38 4.32 16.02
CA ILE A 189 11.58 4.00 14.83
C ILE A 189 10.41 4.96 14.69
N GLU A 190 9.70 5.27 15.78
CA GLU A 190 8.63 6.27 15.79
C GLU A 190 9.16 7.65 15.36
N ALA A 191 10.34 8.03 15.85
CA ALA A 191 10.95 9.31 15.50
C ALA A 191 11.37 9.35 14.03
N ALA A 192 12.05 8.31 13.54
CA ALA A 192 12.44 8.15 12.14
C ALA A 192 11.23 8.17 11.20
N SER A 193 10.19 7.40 11.53
CA SER A 193 8.93 7.35 10.77
C SER A 193 8.24 8.72 10.72
N LYS A 194 8.22 9.46 11.85
CA LYS A 194 7.65 10.83 11.90
C LYS A 194 8.46 11.82 11.05
N ASP A 195 9.79 11.74 11.07
CA ASP A 195 10.64 12.64 10.26
C ASP A 195 10.49 12.36 8.77
N LEU A 196 10.53 11.08 8.37
CA LEU A 196 10.30 10.65 6.99
C LEU A 196 8.91 11.05 6.51
N ASN A 197 7.86 10.85 7.32
CA ASN A 197 6.50 11.28 6.97
C ASN A 197 6.42 12.80 6.75
N LYS A 198 7.06 13.59 7.62
CA LYS A 198 7.13 15.05 7.46
C LYS A 198 7.84 15.46 6.17
N LYS A 199 8.93 14.78 5.80
CA LYS A 199 9.65 15.02 4.54
C LYS A 199 8.83 14.62 3.32
N ALA A 200 8.12 13.48 3.39
CA ALA A 200 7.22 13.03 2.34
C ALA A 200 6.03 13.98 2.13
N ILE A 201 5.43 14.49 3.22
CA ILE A 201 4.38 15.53 3.17
C ILE A 201 4.90 16.78 2.47
N LYS A 202 6.10 17.25 2.84
CA LYS A 202 6.72 18.44 2.23
C LYS A 202 7.04 18.24 0.75
N LEU A 203 7.54 17.07 0.37
CA LEU A 203 7.81 16.73 -1.02
C LEU A 203 6.50 16.72 -1.84
N THR A 204 5.47 16.05 -1.32
CA THR A 204 4.13 15.98 -1.92
C THR A 204 3.54 17.37 -2.13
N ASP A 205 3.60 18.21 -1.10
CA ASP A 205 3.17 19.60 -1.14
C ASP A 205 3.90 20.40 -2.23
N THR A 206 5.23 20.38 -2.19
CA THR A 206 6.09 21.13 -3.12
C THR A 206 5.85 20.69 -4.56
N TYR A 207 5.71 19.37 -4.77
CA TYR A 207 5.46 18.79 -6.07
C TYR A 207 4.13 19.27 -6.65
N PHE A 208 3.02 19.06 -5.93
CA PHE A 208 1.69 19.38 -6.45
C PHE A 208 1.40 20.88 -6.52
N THR A 209 1.97 21.68 -5.61
CA THR A 209 1.88 23.16 -5.69
C THR A 209 2.71 23.73 -6.85
N GLY A 210 3.77 23.05 -7.26
CA GLY A 210 4.61 23.44 -8.40
C GLY A 210 4.00 23.15 -9.78
N LEU A 211 2.94 22.33 -9.86
CA LEU A 211 2.25 22.03 -11.13
C LEU A 211 1.40 23.21 -11.61
N GLU A 212 1.12 23.25 -12.91
CA GLU A 212 0.27 24.30 -13.49
C GLU A 212 -1.17 24.23 -12.93
N LYS A 213 -1.69 25.38 -12.50
CA LYS A 213 -2.99 25.49 -11.81
C LYS A 213 -4.17 24.99 -12.62
N ASP A 214 -4.14 25.19 -13.94
CA ASP A 214 -5.21 24.83 -14.87
C ASP A 214 -5.34 23.31 -15.08
N ARG A 215 -4.36 22.51 -14.64
CA ARG A 215 -4.40 21.04 -14.66
C ARG A 215 -5.33 20.46 -13.60
N PHE A 216 -5.62 21.23 -12.55
CA PHE A 216 -6.51 20.80 -11.47
C PHE A 216 -7.95 21.10 -11.85
N LYS A 217 -8.79 20.07 -11.90
CA LYS A 217 -10.21 20.18 -12.25
C LYS A 217 -11.06 19.72 -11.08
N GLU A 218 -11.94 20.59 -10.61
CA GLU A 218 -12.92 20.29 -9.58
C GLU A 218 -14.26 19.97 -10.25
N ALA A 219 -14.87 18.85 -9.85
CA ALA A 219 -16.21 18.44 -10.25
C ALA A 219 -17.26 18.98 -9.26
N ASP A 220 -18.54 18.95 -9.67
CA ASP A 220 -19.66 19.47 -8.86
C ASP A 220 -19.80 18.79 -7.49
N ASP A 221 -19.33 17.55 -7.35
CA ASP A 221 -19.37 16.79 -6.10
C ASP A 221 -18.16 17.06 -5.17
N GLY A 222 -17.34 18.07 -5.50
CA GLY A 222 -16.14 18.46 -4.76
C GLY A 222 -14.91 17.61 -5.06
N THR A 223 -15.01 16.62 -5.94
CA THR A 223 -13.87 15.79 -6.34
C THR A 223 -12.89 16.61 -7.17
N VAL A 224 -11.60 16.60 -6.80
CA VAL A 224 -10.54 17.28 -7.55
C VAL A 224 -9.64 16.26 -8.24
N SER A 225 -9.36 16.49 -9.53
CA SER A 225 -8.46 15.64 -10.32
C SER A 225 -7.30 16.41 -10.91
N VAL A 226 -6.18 15.72 -11.09
CA VAL A 226 -4.98 16.20 -11.79
C VAL A 226 -4.45 15.08 -12.67
N THR A 227 -4.12 15.40 -13.92
CA THR A 227 -3.43 14.47 -14.83
C THR A 227 -1.92 14.69 -14.70
N ILE A 228 -1.16 13.62 -14.52
CA ILE A 228 0.30 13.57 -14.39
C ILE A 228 0.87 12.85 -15.63
N LYS A 229 1.83 13.47 -16.32
CA LYS A 229 2.45 12.97 -17.55
C LYS A 229 3.86 12.43 -17.25
N ASN A 230 4.48 11.72 -18.21
CA ASN A 230 5.85 11.20 -18.08
C ASN A 230 6.86 12.19 -17.49
N ALA A 231 6.89 13.42 -18.02
CA ALA A 231 7.83 14.45 -17.56
C ALA A 231 7.62 14.82 -16.09
N ASP A 232 6.37 14.85 -15.63
CA ASP A 232 6.04 15.13 -14.24
C ASP A 232 6.44 13.97 -13.32
N ILE A 233 6.27 12.72 -13.76
CA ILE A 233 6.70 11.51 -13.03
C ILE A 233 8.22 11.51 -12.91
N ALA A 234 8.93 11.74 -14.00
CA ALA A 234 10.38 11.83 -14.01
C ALA A 234 10.89 12.96 -13.11
N ASN A 235 10.18 14.10 -13.05
CA ASN A 235 10.53 15.18 -12.13
C ASN A 235 10.28 14.78 -10.67
N LEU A 236 9.22 14.02 -10.37
CA LEU A 236 8.98 13.48 -9.03
C LEU A 236 10.07 12.50 -8.61
N MET A 237 10.40 11.52 -9.47
CA MET A 237 11.46 10.54 -9.23
C MET A 237 12.81 11.22 -8.94
N ASN A 238 13.18 12.24 -9.71
CA ASN A 238 14.39 13.03 -9.44
C ASN A 238 14.33 13.79 -8.11
N GLN A 239 13.16 14.29 -7.71
CA GLN A 239 13.01 14.94 -6.39
C GLN A 239 13.10 13.94 -5.24
N VAL A 240 12.59 12.71 -5.40
CA VAL A 240 12.78 11.61 -4.44
C VAL A 240 14.26 11.24 -4.36
N ALA A 241 14.92 11.03 -5.49
CA ALA A 241 16.36 10.72 -5.52
C ALA A 241 17.19 11.82 -4.84
N LYS A 242 16.85 13.09 -5.05
CA LYS A 242 17.48 14.22 -4.35
C LYS A 242 17.16 14.25 -2.86
N LEU A 243 15.95 13.86 -2.45
CA LEU A 243 15.61 13.72 -1.03
C LEU A 243 16.45 12.62 -0.38
N MET A 244 16.78 11.55 -1.11
CA MET A 244 17.64 10.47 -0.62
C MET A 244 19.10 10.89 -0.40
N ASP A 245 19.56 12.01 -0.98
CA ASP A 245 20.89 12.59 -0.70
C ASP A 245 20.99 13.23 0.69
N ASP A 246 19.88 13.45 1.39
CA ASP A 246 19.89 13.97 2.75
C ASP A 246 20.33 12.87 3.73
N GLU A 247 21.49 13.05 4.36
CA GLU A 247 22.07 12.13 5.34
C GLU A 247 21.08 11.74 6.45
N LYS A 248 20.20 12.66 6.87
CA LYS A 248 19.18 12.35 7.87
C LYS A 248 18.10 11.42 7.31
N VAL A 249 17.68 11.61 6.05
CA VAL A 249 16.74 10.68 5.39
C VAL A 249 17.34 9.29 5.37
N LYS A 250 18.60 9.17 4.94
CA LYS A 250 19.32 7.89 4.91
C LYS A 250 19.40 7.26 6.30
N ALA A 251 19.74 8.04 7.33
CA ALA A 251 19.80 7.56 8.71
C ALA A 251 18.43 7.07 9.22
N ASP A 252 17.34 7.80 8.95
CA ASP A 252 15.99 7.40 9.37
C ASP A 252 15.55 6.11 8.64
N PHE A 253 15.87 5.95 7.34
CA PHE A 253 15.66 4.70 6.62
C PHE A 253 16.47 3.54 7.21
N LYS A 254 17.71 3.80 7.60
CA LYS A 254 18.59 2.79 8.21
C LYS A 254 18.02 2.27 9.52
N VAL A 255 17.50 3.15 10.38
CA VAL A 255 16.84 2.77 11.64
C VAL A 255 15.65 1.83 11.38
N ILE A 256 14.83 2.13 10.37
CA ILE A 256 13.68 1.29 10.01
C ILE A 256 14.14 -0.04 9.40
N ALA A 257 15.19 -0.06 8.58
CA ALA A 257 15.74 -1.30 8.03
C ALA A 257 16.34 -2.19 9.13
N GLU A 258 17.13 -1.61 10.04
CA GLU A 258 17.72 -2.29 11.19
C GLU A 258 16.66 -2.89 12.13
N SER A 259 15.50 -2.25 12.23
CA SER A 259 14.39 -2.79 13.03
C SER A 259 13.78 -4.09 12.49
N GLN A 260 14.04 -4.43 11.23
CA GLN A 260 13.52 -5.64 10.57
C GLN A 260 14.49 -6.83 10.66
N GLY A 261 15.62 -6.69 11.37
CA GLY A 261 16.59 -7.76 11.63
C GLY A 261 18.00 -7.45 11.13
N SER A 262 19.01 -8.09 11.74
CA SER A 262 20.44 -7.83 11.46
C SER A 262 20.87 -8.12 10.02
N ASP A 263 20.18 -9.05 9.34
CA ASP A 263 20.49 -9.43 7.96
C ASP A 263 19.93 -8.42 6.93
N ALA A 264 18.99 -7.57 7.32
CA ALA A 264 18.43 -6.52 6.46
C ALA A 264 19.41 -5.36 6.20
N VAL A 265 20.58 -5.35 6.85
CA VAL A 265 21.46 -4.18 6.99
C VAL A 265 22.86 -4.41 6.43
N THR A 266 23.27 -5.65 6.12
CA THR A 266 24.64 -5.96 5.71
C THR A 266 25.11 -5.16 4.49
N ASP A 267 24.17 -4.84 3.59
CA ASP A 267 24.43 -4.09 2.36
C ASP A 267 23.59 -2.80 2.25
N PHE A 268 23.05 -2.28 3.36
CA PHE A 268 22.13 -1.14 3.36
C PHE A 268 22.63 0.03 2.51
N ASP A 269 23.91 0.41 2.67
CA ASP A 269 24.48 1.55 1.94
C ASP A 269 24.53 1.30 0.42
N SER A 270 24.80 0.08 -0.02
CA SER A 270 24.80 -0.30 -1.44
C SER A 270 23.37 -0.32 -1.97
N THR A 271 22.46 -1.01 -1.29
CA THR A 271 21.06 -1.12 -1.69
C THR A 271 20.38 0.25 -1.74
N TYR A 272 20.67 1.13 -0.78
CA TYR A 272 20.16 2.50 -0.76
C TYR A 272 20.69 3.34 -1.93
N ALA A 273 21.98 3.19 -2.27
CA ALA A 273 22.60 3.86 -3.41
C ALA A 273 22.05 3.34 -4.75
N GLU A 274 21.86 2.02 -4.88
CA GLU A 274 21.26 1.37 -6.05
C GLU A 274 19.82 1.85 -6.25
N MET A 275 18.99 1.85 -5.20
CA MET A 275 17.63 2.38 -5.25
C MET A 275 17.61 3.82 -5.77
N LYS A 276 18.52 4.68 -5.28
CA LYS A 276 18.64 6.07 -5.77
C LYS A 276 19.05 6.13 -7.25
N SER A 277 20.00 5.29 -7.67
CA SER A 277 20.42 5.22 -9.07
C SER A 277 19.26 4.80 -9.96
N SER A 278 18.55 3.72 -9.59
CA SER A 278 17.40 3.23 -10.34
C SER A 278 16.29 4.27 -10.50
N LEU A 279 16.03 5.09 -9.47
CA LEU A 279 15.09 6.21 -9.59
C LEU A 279 15.56 7.26 -10.60
N THR A 280 16.86 7.56 -10.61
CA THR A 280 17.46 8.54 -11.52
C THR A 280 17.47 8.04 -12.96
N ASP A 281 17.84 6.78 -13.16
CA ASP A 281 17.88 6.10 -14.45
C ASP A 281 16.47 5.96 -15.03
N ALA A 282 15.50 5.49 -14.23
CA ALA A 282 14.10 5.44 -14.65
C ALA A 282 13.54 6.83 -15.00
N ALA A 283 13.90 7.87 -14.24
CA ALA A 283 13.49 9.23 -14.55
C ALA A 283 14.09 9.74 -15.88
N LYS A 284 15.35 9.38 -16.16
CA LYS A 284 16.02 9.70 -17.42
C LYS A 284 15.33 8.97 -18.58
N GLU A 285 15.11 7.68 -18.44
CA GLU A 285 14.41 6.86 -19.44
C GLU A 285 13.01 7.41 -19.74
N LEU A 286 12.22 7.77 -18.73
CA LEU A 286 10.88 8.36 -18.92
C LEU A 286 10.90 9.71 -19.66
N LYS A 287 11.98 10.48 -19.56
CA LYS A 287 12.14 11.75 -20.29
C LYS A 287 12.60 11.55 -21.73
N GLU A 288 13.50 10.60 -21.95
CA GLU A 288 14.14 10.36 -23.25
C GLU A 288 13.27 9.45 -24.15
N ASN A 289 12.56 8.51 -23.55
CA ASN A 289 11.75 7.53 -24.26
C ASN A 289 10.42 8.11 -24.72
N LYS A 290 10.24 8.19 -26.04
CA LYS A 290 9.01 8.68 -26.69
C LYS A 290 8.04 7.56 -27.05
N THR A 291 8.46 6.32 -26.89
CA THR A 291 7.75 5.12 -27.31
C THR A 291 6.72 4.69 -26.28
N TYR A 292 7.05 4.82 -24.99
CA TYR A 292 6.12 4.53 -23.90
C TYR A 292 5.43 5.81 -23.41
N LEU A 293 4.11 5.82 -23.43
CA LEU A 293 3.29 6.90 -22.87
C LEU A 293 2.61 6.43 -21.59
N ILE A 294 2.93 7.08 -20.47
CA ILE A 294 2.29 6.87 -19.18
C ILE A 294 1.38 8.06 -18.90
N SER A 295 0.08 7.78 -18.81
CA SER A 295 -0.94 8.74 -18.39
C SER A 295 -1.47 8.34 -17.03
N ASN A 296 -1.27 9.22 -16.04
CA ASN A 296 -1.83 9.04 -14.70
C ASN A 296 -2.89 10.10 -14.45
N LYS A 297 -4.07 9.71 -14.00
CA LYS A 297 -5.07 10.62 -13.46
C LYS A 297 -5.21 10.34 -11.98
N LEU A 298 -4.81 11.30 -11.17
CA LEU A 298 -4.96 11.26 -9.72
C LEU A 298 -6.19 12.07 -9.34
N THR A 299 -7.06 11.48 -8.54
CA THR A 299 -8.33 12.08 -8.13
C THR A 299 -8.45 11.98 -6.62
N VAL A 300 -8.82 13.07 -5.96
CA VAL A 300 -9.05 13.14 -4.51
C VAL A 300 -10.43 13.69 -4.21
N LYS A 301 -11.04 13.12 -3.18
CA LYS A 301 -12.26 13.64 -2.59
C LYS A 301 -12.02 13.86 -1.11
N SER A 302 -12.37 15.06 -0.64
CA SER A 302 -12.30 15.38 0.77
C SER A 302 -13.55 14.88 1.51
N GLY A 303 -13.34 14.42 2.73
CA GLY A 303 -14.38 14.05 3.68
C GLY A 303 -14.70 15.20 4.65
N LYS A 304 -15.30 14.84 5.79
CA LYS A 304 -15.53 15.78 6.89
C LYS A 304 -14.20 16.37 7.36
N GLU A 305 -14.20 17.64 7.74
CA GLU A 305 -13.01 18.37 8.22
C GLU A 305 -11.83 18.36 7.21
N ASN A 306 -12.12 18.20 5.92
CA ASN A 306 -11.11 18.07 4.85
C ASN A 306 -10.20 16.84 5.00
N SER A 307 -10.64 15.78 5.68
CA SER A 307 -9.93 14.50 5.69
C SER A 307 -9.86 13.91 4.27
N LEU A 308 -8.97 12.95 4.04
CA LEU A 308 -9.04 12.15 2.82
C LEU A 308 -10.25 11.21 2.93
N ASP A 309 -11.20 11.32 2.01
CA ASP A 309 -12.29 10.35 1.87
C ASP A 309 -11.96 9.31 0.80
N THR A 310 -11.58 9.76 -0.39
CA THR A 310 -11.23 8.86 -1.50
C THR A 310 -10.01 9.40 -2.25
N LEU A 311 -9.04 8.52 -2.51
CA LEU A 311 -7.94 8.71 -3.46
C LEU A 311 -8.10 7.70 -4.59
N THR A 312 -8.00 8.12 -5.84
CA THR A 312 -8.02 7.22 -6.99
C THR A 312 -6.90 7.57 -7.95
N LEU A 313 -5.99 6.63 -8.18
CA LEU A 313 -4.99 6.66 -9.23
C LEU A 313 -5.45 5.78 -10.38
N GLN A 314 -5.68 6.38 -11.54
CA GLN A 314 -5.91 5.66 -12.78
C GLN A 314 -4.68 5.79 -13.66
N THR A 315 -4.09 4.67 -14.04
CA THR A 315 -2.88 4.64 -14.85
C THR A 315 -3.18 3.94 -16.17
N LYS A 316 -2.70 4.50 -17.27
CA LYS A 316 -2.61 3.85 -18.57
C LYS A 316 -1.17 3.93 -19.06
N ILE A 317 -0.61 2.79 -19.43
CA ILE A 317 0.68 2.67 -20.09
C ILE A 317 0.41 2.21 -21.51
N GLU A 318 0.91 2.95 -22.50
CA GLU A 318 0.83 2.58 -23.92
C GLU A 318 2.25 2.40 -24.45
N ASP A 319 2.52 1.28 -25.13
CA ASP A 319 3.69 1.09 -25.97
C ASP A 319 3.32 1.38 -27.43
N LYS A 320 4.03 2.33 -28.04
CA LYS A 320 3.87 2.75 -29.43
C LYS A 320 5.06 2.36 -30.29
N SER A 321 5.84 1.36 -29.87
CA SER A 321 6.97 0.79 -30.62
C SER A 321 6.51 0.30 -32.00
N ASP A 322 5.35 -0.37 -32.05
CA ASP A 322 4.59 -0.62 -33.27
C ASP A 322 3.36 0.29 -33.34
N ALA A 323 3.42 1.31 -34.20
CA ALA A 323 2.31 2.25 -34.39
C ALA A 323 1.07 1.60 -35.04
N SER A 324 1.21 0.43 -35.67
CA SER A 324 0.11 -0.30 -36.31
C SER A 324 -0.60 -1.27 -35.37
N ALA A 325 0.05 -1.66 -34.26
CA ALA A 325 -0.48 -2.54 -33.24
C ALA A 325 -0.04 -2.07 -31.83
N PRO A 326 -0.48 -0.88 -31.37
CA PRO A 326 -0.05 -0.35 -30.08
C PRO A 326 -0.58 -1.21 -28.94
N GLU A 327 0.32 -1.55 -28.01
CA GLU A 327 -0.02 -2.33 -26.82
C GLU A 327 -0.33 -1.38 -25.65
N SER A 328 -1.20 -1.81 -24.74
CA SER A 328 -1.48 -1.02 -23.55
C SER A 328 -1.98 -1.84 -22.38
N ILE A 329 -1.70 -1.34 -21.18
CA ILE A 329 -2.30 -1.80 -19.94
C ILE A 329 -2.86 -0.60 -19.19
N SER A 330 -4.05 -0.75 -18.61
CA SER A 330 -4.60 0.24 -17.71
C SER A 330 -5.09 -0.39 -16.43
N PHE A 331 -4.87 0.30 -15.32
CA PHE A 331 -5.24 -0.18 -14.00
C PHE A 331 -5.71 0.98 -13.12
N THR A 332 -6.36 0.64 -12.03
CA THR A 332 -6.82 1.60 -11.03
C THR A 332 -6.44 1.12 -9.65
N VAL A 333 -5.83 2.02 -8.89
CA VAL A 333 -5.67 1.91 -7.44
C VAL A 333 -6.63 2.91 -6.81
N LYS A 334 -7.48 2.44 -5.90
CA LYS A 334 -8.42 3.29 -5.17
C LYS A 334 -8.26 3.05 -3.68
N THR A 335 -7.97 4.10 -2.92
CA THR A 335 -7.99 4.09 -1.46
C THR A 335 -9.21 4.86 -0.99
N LYS A 336 -10.00 4.26 -0.10
CA LYS A 336 -11.22 4.85 0.46
C LYS A 336 -11.17 4.78 1.98
N ALA A 337 -11.50 5.89 2.64
CA ALA A 337 -11.73 5.94 4.07
C ALA A 337 -13.00 5.17 4.41
N GLU A 338 -12.93 4.32 5.41
CA GLU A 338 -14.08 3.59 5.94
C GLU A 338 -14.35 4.02 7.38
N GLU A 339 -15.51 3.63 7.91
CA GLU A 339 -15.74 3.73 9.35
C GLU A 339 -14.69 2.87 10.08
N PHE A 340 -14.18 3.38 11.20
CA PHE A 340 -13.17 2.67 11.96
C PHE A 340 -13.72 1.32 12.45
N VAL A 341 -13.00 0.25 12.11
CA VAL A 341 -13.32 -1.11 12.58
C VAL A 341 -12.41 -1.43 13.77
N PRO A 342 -12.98 -1.75 14.96
CA PRO A 342 -12.20 -2.19 16.10
C PRO A 342 -11.31 -3.39 15.77
N ILE A 343 -10.05 -3.32 16.18
CA ILE A 343 -9.05 -4.36 15.94
C ILE A 343 -9.17 -5.43 17.03
N GLU A 344 -9.11 -6.70 16.64
CA GLU A 344 -9.15 -7.84 17.57
C GLU A 344 -8.01 -7.79 18.62
N ASP A 345 -8.17 -8.55 19.69
CA ASP A 345 -7.10 -8.76 20.66
C ASP A 345 -6.03 -9.68 20.09
N PHE A 346 -4.77 -9.45 20.50
CA PHE A 346 -3.68 -10.34 20.10
C PHE A 346 -3.89 -11.73 20.71
N PRO A 347 -3.52 -12.80 19.99
CA PRO A 347 -3.64 -14.15 20.52
C PRO A 347 -2.80 -14.32 21.78
N THR A 348 -3.29 -15.15 22.70
CA THR A 348 -2.52 -15.61 23.84
C THR A 348 -1.44 -16.60 23.38
N LYS A 349 -0.44 -16.87 24.24
CA LYS A 349 0.66 -17.77 23.90
C LYS A 349 0.18 -19.18 23.49
N ASP A 350 -0.88 -19.68 24.12
CA ASP A 350 -1.43 -20.99 23.79
C ASP A 350 -2.22 -21.00 22.48
N GLU A 351 -2.56 -19.83 21.95
CA GLU A 351 -3.21 -19.66 20.63
C GLU A 351 -2.19 -19.47 19.51
N VAL A 352 -0.91 -19.26 19.81
CA VAL A 352 0.17 -19.19 18.81
C VAL A 352 0.78 -20.58 18.61
N ILE A 353 0.82 -21.06 17.38
CA ILE A 353 1.51 -22.31 17.04
C ILE A 353 3.02 -22.07 17.01
N SER A 354 3.80 -22.99 17.58
CA SER A 354 5.25 -22.92 17.46
C SER A 354 5.73 -23.46 16.11
N SER A 355 6.88 -23.00 15.66
CA SER A 355 7.50 -23.52 14.43
C SER A 355 7.83 -25.02 14.51
N GLU A 356 8.20 -25.52 15.70
CA GLU A 356 8.42 -26.95 15.92
C GLU A 356 7.12 -27.76 15.72
N GLU A 357 6.02 -27.28 16.29
CA GLU A 357 4.71 -27.93 16.15
C GLU A 357 4.24 -27.89 14.69
N LEU A 358 4.34 -26.74 14.02
CA LEU A 358 3.97 -26.61 12.61
C LEU A 358 4.80 -27.53 11.71
N ASN A 359 6.12 -27.57 11.89
CA ASN A 359 7.01 -28.45 11.12
C ASN A 359 6.68 -29.94 11.34
N LYS A 360 6.37 -30.32 12.58
CA LYS A 360 5.96 -31.69 12.89
C LYS A 360 4.67 -32.07 12.17
N ILE A 361 3.68 -31.18 12.15
CA ILE A 361 2.41 -31.39 11.45
C ILE A 361 2.64 -31.58 9.94
N ILE A 362 3.39 -30.66 9.32
CA ILE A 362 3.69 -30.73 7.87
C ILE A 362 4.46 -32.01 7.54
N THR A 363 5.45 -32.38 8.37
CA THR A 363 6.23 -33.61 8.19
C THR A 363 5.38 -34.86 8.34
N ASP A 364 4.52 -34.91 9.36
CA ASP A 364 3.65 -36.05 9.60
C ASP A 364 2.67 -36.28 8.45
N ILE A 365 2.10 -35.20 7.89
CA ILE A 365 1.18 -35.28 6.75
C ILE A 365 1.92 -35.66 5.48
N THR A 366 3.05 -35.01 5.19
CA THR A 366 3.89 -35.34 4.03
C THR A 366 4.29 -36.82 4.06
N ARG A 367 4.71 -37.34 5.22
CA ARG A 367 5.03 -38.75 5.37
C ARG A 367 3.82 -39.67 5.19
N LYS A 368 2.65 -39.32 5.76
CA LYS A 368 1.43 -40.13 5.60
C LYS A 368 0.97 -40.20 4.14
N MET A 369 1.17 -39.13 3.37
CA MET A 369 0.68 -39.03 1.99
C MET A 369 1.68 -39.50 0.95
N TYR A 370 2.97 -39.25 1.19
CA TYR A 370 4.04 -39.42 0.20
C TYR A 370 5.19 -40.29 0.69
N GLY A 371 5.18 -40.73 1.95
CA GLY A 371 6.29 -41.49 2.55
C GLY A 371 6.55 -42.86 1.92
N ASP A 372 5.57 -43.41 1.19
CA ASP A 372 5.70 -44.64 0.41
C ASP A 372 6.03 -44.37 -1.08
N MET A 373 6.13 -43.11 -1.50
CA MET A 373 6.54 -42.74 -2.86
C MET A 373 8.07 -42.64 -2.94
N ASP A 374 8.66 -43.36 -3.89
CA ASP A 374 10.06 -43.18 -4.26
C ASP A 374 10.23 -41.82 -4.98
N ILE A 375 10.67 -40.81 -4.23
CA ILE A 375 10.96 -39.44 -4.70
C ILE A 375 12.42 -39.29 -5.17
N SER A 376 13.16 -40.39 -5.36
CA SER A 376 14.51 -40.37 -5.97
C SER A 376 14.43 -40.10 -7.49
N GLY A 377 14.05 -38.88 -7.85
CA GLY A 377 13.97 -38.46 -9.26
C GLY A 377 13.23 -37.15 -9.52
N THR A 378 12.50 -36.63 -8.53
CA THR A 378 11.89 -35.30 -8.61
C THR A 378 12.82 -34.27 -8.00
N ASN A 379 13.53 -33.54 -8.87
CA ASN A 379 14.15 -32.27 -8.49
C ASN A 379 13.02 -31.27 -8.23
N TYR A 380 12.93 -30.78 -6.99
CA TYR A 380 12.22 -29.53 -6.70
C TYR A 380 13.08 -28.34 -7.11
#